data_AF-A0AAV8V5B2-F1
#
_entry.id   AF-A0AAV8V5B2-F1
#
_cell.length_a   1.000
_cell.length_b   1.000
_cell.length_c   1.000
_cell.angle_alpha   90.00
_cell.angle_beta   90.00
_cell.angle_gamma   90.00
#
_symmetry.space_group_name_H-M   'P 1'
#
loop_
_entity.id
_entity.type
_entity.pdbx_description
1 polymer ?
#
loop_
_entity_poly.entity_id
_entity_poly.type
_entity_poly.pdbx_seq_one_letter_code
_entity_poly.pdbx_strand_id
1 'polypeptide(L)'
;MSFAKQKKELKRHTLIHKNASEIEWFKCHLCDYKAKQKGDLKSHTLIHKNPSEIEWFQCHLCDYKAKRKSELKRHTLLIHKKNLGD
;
A
#
# COMPACT_ATOMS: atom_id res chain seq x y z
N MET A 1 8.57 -19.26 9.22
CA MET A 1 7.60 -18.15 9.44
C MET A 1 6.90 -18.40 10.78
N SER A 2 6.73 -17.39 11.65
CA SER A 2 6.14 -17.58 12.99
C SER A 2 4.62 -17.74 12.95
N PHE A 3 4.06 -18.65 13.76
CA PHE A 3 2.62 -18.90 13.92
C PHE A 3 1.79 -17.64 14.19
N ALA A 4 2.35 -16.67 14.91
CA ALA A 4 1.69 -15.40 15.21
C ALA A 4 1.39 -14.57 13.94
N LYS A 5 2.24 -14.69 12.90
CA LYS A 5 2.08 -13.99 11.63
C LYS A 5 0.87 -14.52 10.87
N GLN A 6 0.72 -15.83 10.75
CA GLN A 6 -0.43 -16.46 10.07
C GLN A 6 -1.76 -16.10 10.72
N LYS A 7 -1.82 -16.04 12.06
CA LYS A 7 -3.05 -15.63 12.77
C LYS A 7 -3.46 -14.19 12.44
N LYS A 8 -2.50 -13.26 12.34
CA LYS A 8 -2.76 -11.86 11.96
C LYS A 8 -3.24 -11.75 10.51
N GLU A 9 -2.63 -12.51 9.61
CA GLU A 9 -3.02 -12.55 8.20
C GLU A 9 -4.44 -13.09 7.99
N LEU A 10 -4.80 -14.16 8.71
CA LEU A 10 -6.15 -14.70 8.67
C LEU A 10 -7.18 -13.70 9.20
N LYS A 11 -6.91 -13.03 10.33
CA LYS A 11 -7.78 -11.96 10.86
C LYS A 11 -7.99 -10.82 9.86
N ARG A 12 -6.96 -10.48 9.08
CA ARG A 12 -7.08 -9.48 8.02
C ARG A 12 -7.93 -10.00 6.86
N HIS A 13 -7.69 -11.25 6.45
CA HIS A 13 -8.44 -11.89 5.36
C HIS A 13 -9.94 -11.90 5.66
N THR A 14 -10.37 -12.18 6.89
CA THR A 14 -11.80 -12.24 7.23
C THR A 14 -12.54 -10.91 7.03
N LEU A 15 -11.84 -9.76 6.95
CA LEU A 15 -12.45 -8.45 6.67
C LEU A 15 -13.06 -8.35 5.26
N ILE A 16 -12.72 -9.26 4.34
CA ILE A 16 -13.33 -9.28 3.00
C ILE A 16 -14.73 -9.90 3.02
N HIS A 17 -15.00 -10.77 4.00
CA HIS A 17 -16.27 -11.48 4.16
C HIS A 17 -17.29 -10.74 5.03
N LYS A 18 -16.90 -9.59 5.59
CA LYS A 18 -17.75 -8.78 6.45
C LYS A 18 -18.46 -7.68 5.67
N ASN A 19 -19.67 -7.34 6.11
CA ASN A 19 -20.41 -6.20 5.58
C ASN A 19 -19.77 -4.88 6.05
N ALA A 20 -20.03 -3.80 5.32
CA ALA A 20 -19.44 -2.49 5.62
C ALA A 20 -19.76 -1.98 7.04
N SER A 21 -20.92 -2.35 7.59
CA SER A 21 -21.36 -1.98 8.94
C SER A 21 -20.63 -2.73 10.06
N GLU A 22 -20.02 -3.89 9.75
CA GLU A 22 -19.32 -4.75 10.71
C GLU A 22 -17.79 -4.56 10.69
N ILE A 23 -17.32 -3.65 9.82
CA ILE A 23 -15.92 -3.32 9.65
C ILE A 23 -15.63 -2.06 10.45
N GLU A 24 -14.65 -2.16 11.34
CA GLU A 24 -14.03 -0.98 11.93
C GLU A 24 -13.13 -0.32 10.88
N TRP A 25 -13.47 0.92 10.51
CA TRP A 25 -12.76 1.65 9.45
C TRP A 25 -11.73 2.61 10.05
N PHE A 26 -10.54 2.62 9.45
CA PHE A 26 -9.54 3.65 9.71
C PHE A 26 -9.87 4.90 8.89
N LYS A 27 -10.23 5.99 9.56
CA LYS A 27 -10.63 7.25 8.92
C LYS A 27 -9.42 8.17 8.72
N CYS A 28 -9.38 8.85 7.57
CA CYS A 28 -8.48 9.97 7.37
C CYS A 28 -8.93 11.17 8.21
N HIS A 29 -7.98 11.92 8.76
CA HIS A 29 -8.28 13.15 9.51
C HIS A 29 -8.30 14.40 8.62
N LEU A 30 -8.04 14.25 7.31
CA LEU A 30 -7.97 15.35 6.34
C LEU A 30 -9.11 15.32 5.31
N CYS A 31 -9.79 14.18 5.16
CA CYS A 31 -10.92 14.02 4.24
C CYS A 31 -11.78 12.81 4.64
N ASP A 32 -12.90 12.58 3.92
CA ASP A 32 -13.85 11.51 4.21
C ASP A 32 -13.37 10.09 3.82
N TYR A 33 -12.13 9.96 3.34
CA TYR A 33 -11.58 8.66 2.99
C TYR A 33 -11.46 7.74 4.20
N LYS A 34 -11.86 6.48 4.02
CA LYS A 34 -11.75 5.43 5.03
C LYS A 34 -11.16 4.16 4.43
N ALA A 35 -10.37 3.45 5.23
CA ALA A 35 -9.69 2.23 4.82
C ALA A 35 -9.95 1.06 5.76
N LYS A 36 -9.96 -0.17 5.22
CA LYS A 36 -10.12 -1.40 6.02
C LYS A 36 -8.85 -1.74 6.82
N GLN A 37 -7.70 -1.20 6.42
CA GLN A 37 -6.42 -1.45 7.07
C GLN A 37 -5.65 -0.16 7.32
N LYS A 38 -4.92 -0.12 8.43
CA LYS A 38 -4.05 1.01 8.77
C LYS A 38 -2.97 1.30 7.71
N GLY A 39 -2.45 0.25 7.05
CA GLY A 39 -1.45 0.41 5.98
C GLY A 39 -2.00 1.12 4.74
N ASP A 40 -3.26 0.85 4.40
CA ASP A 40 -3.96 1.49 3.29
C ASP A 40 -4.21 2.97 3.60
N LEU A 41 -4.65 3.29 4.82
CA LEU A 41 -4.81 4.67 5.26
C LEU A 41 -3.46 5.42 5.26
N LYS A 42 -2.38 4.81 5.77
CA LYS A 42 -1.04 5.42 5.72
C LYS A 42 -0.63 5.74 4.29
N SER A 43 -0.86 4.82 3.36
CA SER A 43 -0.56 5.05 1.94
C SER A 43 -1.43 6.16 1.35
N HIS A 44 -2.71 6.22 1.72
CA HIS A 44 -3.62 7.27 1.31
C HIS A 44 -3.14 8.65 1.79
N THR A 45 -2.65 8.80 3.03
CA THR A 45 -2.20 10.11 3.54
C THR A 45 -1.11 10.78 2.72
N LEU A 46 -0.39 10.03 1.87
CA LEU A 46 0.59 10.57 0.93
C LEU A 46 -0.02 11.49 -0.15
N ILE A 47 -1.34 11.43 -0.38
CA ILE A 47 -2.01 12.35 -1.32
C ILE A 47 -2.13 13.76 -0.75
N HIS A 48 -2.16 13.88 0.58
CA HIS A 48 -2.30 15.15 1.29
C HIS A 48 -0.96 15.81 1.61
N LYS A 49 0.15 15.11 1.36
CA LYS A 49 1.50 15.64 1.54
C LYS A 49 1.94 16.42 0.33
N ASN A 50 2.76 17.45 0.56
CA ASN A 50 3.43 18.13 -0.52
C ASN A 50 4.45 17.17 -1.18
N PRO A 51 4.65 17.24 -2.52
CA PRO A 51 5.63 16.40 -3.22
C PRO A 51 7.03 16.40 -2.58
N SER A 52 7.45 17.52 -1.99
CA SER A 52 8.73 17.69 -1.30
C SER A 52 8.84 16.92 0.02
N GLU A 53 7.72 16.58 0.64
CA GLU A 53 7.66 15.83 1.91
C GLU A 53 7.47 14.31 1.70
N ILE A 54 7.35 13.90 0.44
CA ILE A 54 7.17 12.50 0.07
C ILE A 54 8.54 11.90 -0.19
N GLU A 55 8.83 10.80 0.49
CA GLU A 55 9.93 9.93 0.11
C GLU A 55 9.51 9.14 -1.13
N TRP A 56 10.21 9.37 -2.23
CA TRP A 56 9.92 8.76 -3.51
C TRP A 56 10.72 7.47 -3.70
N PHE A 57 10.06 6.43 -4.21
CA PHE A 57 10.73 5.23 -4.67
C PHE A 57 11.19 5.44 -6.12
N GLN A 58 12.50 5.54 -6.32
CA GLN A 58 13.10 5.74 -7.63
C GLN A 58 13.37 4.39 -8.32
N CYS A 59 13.08 4.33 -9.62
CA CYS A 59 13.48 3.22 -10.47
C CYS A 59 14.99 3.25 -10.69
N HIS A 60 15.65 2.10 -10.62
CA HIS A 60 17.09 2.00 -10.88
C HIS A 60 17.43 1.85 -12.36
N LEU A 61 16.43 1.80 -13.24
CA LEU A 61 16.59 1.59 -14.69
C LEU A 61 16.16 2.81 -15.52
N CYS A 62 15.45 3.77 -14.93
CA CYS A 62 15.05 5.03 -15.57
C CYS A 62 14.70 6.09 -14.52
N ASP A 63 14.36 7.31 -14.95
CA ASP A 63 14.03 8.43 -14.06
C ASP A 63 12.64 8.35 -13.40
N TYR A 64 11.90 7.26 -13.61
CA TYR A 64 10.58 7.09 -13.02
C TYR A 64 10.64 7.04 -11.49
N LYS A 65 9.72 7.77 -10.85
CA LYS A 65 9.54 7.81 -9.40
C LYS A 65 8.10 7.49 -9.04
N ALA A 66 7.91 6.75 -7.95
CA ALA A 66 6.60 6.39 -7.44
C ALA A 66 6.44 6.75 -5.96
N LYS A 67 5.20 7.05 -5.54
CA LYS A 67 4.88 7.32 -4.13
C LYS A 67 4.80 6.02 -3.32
N ARG A 68 4.57 4.88 -3.97
CA ARG A 68 4.44 3.56 -3.32
C ARG A 68 5.36 2.53 -3.95
N LYS A 69 5.95 1.67 -3.13
CA LYS A 69 6.79 0.53 -3.58
C LYS A 69 6.06 -0.42 -4.54
N SER A 70 4.76 -0.63 -4.34
CA SER A 70 3.95 -1.47 -5.22
C SER A 70 3.77 -0.87 -6.61
N GLU A 71 3.69 0.45 -6.72
CA GLU A 71 3.65 1.18 -7.99
C GLU A 71 4.98 1.05 -8.72
N LEU A 72 6.10 1.24 -8.01
CA LEU A 72 7.43 1.04 -8.60
C LEU A 72 7.60 -0.41 -9.08
N LYS A 73 7.23 -1.41 -8.27
CA LYS A 73 7.29 -2.82 -8.67
C LYS A 73 6.47 -3.09 -9.93
N ARG A 74 5.26 -2.54 -10.01
CA ARG A 74 4.40 -2.65 -11.18
C ARG A 74 5.03 -1.97 -12.39
N HIS A 75 5.59 -0.78 -12.22
CA HIS A 75 6.33 -0.07 -13.26
C HIS A 75 7.51 -0.91 -13.77
N THR A 76 8.38 -1.42 -12.89
CA THR A 76 9.51 -2.27 -13.29
C THR A 76 9.04 -3.52 -14.04
N LEU A 77 7.98 -4.18 -13.56
CA LEU A 77 7.44 -5.38 -14.21
C LEU A 77 6.88 -5.12 -15.61
N LEU A 78 6.19 -3.98 -15.80
CA LEU A 78 5.53 -3.65 -17.06
C LEU A 78 6.46 -2.99 -18.07
N ILE A 79 7.36 -2.12 -17.61
CA ILE A 79 8.19 -1.27 -18.47
C ILE A 79 9.60 -1.85 -18.66
N HIS A 80 10.15 -2.50 -17.63
CA HIS A 80 11.53 -2.96 -17.63
C HIS A 80 11.63 -4.48 -17.54
N LYS A 81 10.70 -5.20 -18.18
CA LYS A 81 10.56 -6.65 -18.12
C LYS A 81 11.85 -7.40 -18.52
N LYS A 82 12.79 -7.49 -17.56
CA LYS A 82 13.96 -8.36 -17.50
C LYS A 82 13.97 -8.92 -16.08
N ASN A 83 13.56 -10.18 -16.00
CA ASN A 83 13.72 -11.17 -14.93
C ASN A 83 14.02 -10.62 -13.53
N LEU A 84 12.98 -10.58 -12.68
CA LEU A 84 13.15 -10.56 -11.23
C LEU A 84 13.60 -11.97 -10.81
N GLY A 85 14.90 -12.25 -10.94
CA GLY A 85 15.48 -13.56 -10.67
C GLY A 85 16.98 -13.56 -10.91
N ASP A 86 17.71 -12.86 -10.03
CA ASP A 86 19.06 -13.20 -9.60
C ASP A 86 19.07 -13.12 -8.06
#